data_AF-A0A2S8FED7-F1
#
_entry.id   AF-A0A2S8FED7-F1
#
_cell.length_a   1.000
_cell.length_b   1.000
_cell.length_c   1.000
_cell.angle_alpha   90.00
_cell.angle_beta   90.00
_cell.angle_gamma   90.00
#
_symmetry.space_group_name_H-M   'P 1'
#
loop_
_entity.id
_entity.type
_entity.pdbx_description
1 polymer ?
#
loop_
_entity_poly.entity_id
_entity_poly.type
_entity_poly.pdbx_seq_one_letter_code
_entity_poly.pdbx_strand_id
1 'polypeptide(L)'
;MSIDYLVANLTKRQYFDTFDLGGPSLRWILRGESPRGLGPLLSPEVKLGFHLSSWVGDCFFVVTDRDDCIVPQELVDLRSEPRESPYWTVKNRFANISLNLLAEMCSFRDVREEYLDLATRDGRAFFNVAHMVMYLDAPDIEAAFVHTFGTDWRKRYKEIADARQWDHPRPMLPLD
;
A
#
# COMPACT_ATOMS: atom_id res chain seq x y z
N MET A 1 -22.30 -1.77 2.73
CA MET A 1 -21.04 -2.52 2.57
C MET A 1 -20.04 -1.62 1.85
N SER A 2 -18.81 -1.52 2.37
CA SER A 2 -17.68 -0.99 1.61
C SER A 2 -17.39 -1.95 0.46
N ILE A 3 -17.02 -1.44 -0.72
CA ILE A 3 -16.46 -2.25 -1.79
C ILE A 3 -14.96 -2.14 -1.67
N ASP A 4 -14.29 -3.27 -1.46
CA ASP A 4 -12.84 -3.30 -1.36
C ASP A 4 -12.27 -3.64 -2.74
N TYR A 5 -11.28 -2.84 -3.15
CA TYR A 5 -10.61 -3.02 -4.42
C TYR A 5 -9.11 -2.77 -4.28
N LEU A 6 -8.36 -3.55 -5.05
CA LEU A 6 -6.94 -3.38 -5.25
C LEU A 6 -6.68 -3.22 -6.75
N VAL A 7 -5.50 -2.71 -7.09
CA VAL A 7 -5.04 -2.70 -8.47
C VAL A 7 -3.83 -3.60 -8.58
N ALA A 8 -3.90 -4.52 -9.53
CA ALA A 8 -2.91 -5.55 -9.73
C ALA A 8 -2.20 -5.38 -11.06
N ASN A 9 -0.88 -5.57 -11.02
CA ASN A 9 -0.06 -5.84 -12.19
C ASN A 9 0.17 -7.36 -12.26
N LEU A 10 -0.56 -8.03 -13.15
CA LEU A 10 -0.54 -9.49 -13.24
C LEU A 10 0.82 -10.01 -13.73
N THR A 11 1.45 -9.29 -14.68
CA THR A 11 2.75 -9.64 -15.26
C THR A 11 3.84 -9.64 -14.19
N LYS A 12 3.88 -8.61 -13.35
CA LYS A 12 4.88 -8.48 -12.28
C LYS A 12 4.49 -9.19 -10.99
N ARG A 13 3.25 -9.68 -10.89
CA ARG A 13 2.66 -10.27 -9.69
C ARG A 13 2.78 -9.34 -8.48
N GLN A 14 2.39 -8.09 -8.69
CA GLN A 14 2.42 -7.05 -7.67
C GLN A 14 1.04 -6.39 -7.58
N TYR A 15 0.69 -5.86 -6.40
CA TYR A 15 -0.55 -5.12 -6.21
C TYR A 15 -0.36 -3.90 -5.31
N PHE A 16 -1.23 -2.91 -5.50
CA PHE A 16 -1.45 -1.86 -4.51
C PHE A 16 -2.89 -1.92 -4.00
N ASP A 17 -3.06 -1.77 -2.69
CA ASP A 17 -4.33 -1.73 -1.98
C ASP A 17 -4.57 -0.32 -1.43
N THR A 18 -5.65 0.30 -1.89
CA THR A 18 -6.02 1.66 -1.49
C THR A 18 -6.38 1.78 -0.02
N PHE A 19 -6.81 0.67 0.59
CA PHE A 19 -7.17 0.63 2.00
C PHE A 19 -5.94 0.70 2.90
N ASP A 20 -4.81 0.13 2.45
CA ASP A 20 -3.51 0.26 3.14
C ASP A 20 -3.01 1.72 3.12
N LEU A 21 -3.50 2.54 2.19
CA LEU A 21 -3.17 3.96 2.10
C LEU A 21 -4.10 4.86 2.92
N GLY A 22 -4.87 4.33 3.89
CA GLY A 22 -5.76 5.12 4.76
C GLY A 22 -7.18 5.33 4.21
N GLY A 23 -7.55 4.61 3.15
CA GLY A 23 -8.92 4.48 2.68
C GLY A 23 -9.58 5.81 2.25
N PRO A 24 -10.88 6.03 2.52
CA PRO A 24 -11.62 7.21 2.08
C PRO A 24 -11.00 8.55 2.53
N SER A 25 -10.26 8.55 3.63
CA SER A 25 -9.66 9.74 4.24
C SER A 25 -8.50 10.30 3.41
N LEU A 26 -7.90 9.49 2.53
CA LEU A 26 -6.81 9.88 1.62
C LEU A 26 -7.23 9.75 0.16
N ARG A 27 -8.52 9.97 -0.12
CA ARG A 27 -9.11 9.98 -1.47
C ARG A 27 -8.36 10.88 -2.46
N TRP A 28 -7.75 11.98 -2.00
CA TRP A 28 -6.99 12.89 -2.86
C TRP A 28 -5.68 12.28 -3.37
N ILE A 29 -5.02 11.42 -2.57
CA ILE A 29 -3.88 10.61 -3.01
C ILE A 29 -4.35 9.68 -4.14
N LEU A 30 -5.49 9.02 -3.95
CA LEU A 30 -5.99 7.99 -4.85
C LEU A 30 -6.65 8.51 -6.15
N ARG A 31 -7.29 9.69 -6.11
CA ARG A 31 -8.08 10.25 -7.23
C ARG A 31 -7.26 11.00 -8.27
N GLY A 32 -5.96 11.17 -8.07
CA GLY A 32 -5.15 12.00 -8.97
C GLY A 32 -5.55 13.48 -8.96
N GLU A 33 -6.35 13.92 -7.98
CA GLU A 33 -6.66 15.34 -7.73
C GLU A 33 -5.41 16.09 -7.20
N SER A 34 -4.38 15.33 -6.82
CA SER A 34 -3.00 15.75 -6.66
C SER A 34 -2.11 14.81 -7.50
N PRO A 35 -1.01 15.27 -8.13
CA PRO A 35 -0.09 14.44 -8.92
C PRO A 35 0.70 13.40 -8.10
N ARG A 36 0.15 12.91 -6.97
CA ARG A 36 0.91 12.28 -5.89
C ARG A 36 0.45 10.90 -5.43
N GLY A 37 -0.55 10.25 -6.03
CA GLY A 37 -0.84 8.82 -5.74
C GLY A 37 -0.74 7.87 -6.92
N LEU A 38 -1.86 7.32 -7.41
CA LEU A 38 -1.88 6.42 -8.58
C LEU A 38 -1.26 7.09 -9.82
N GLY A 39 -1.41 8.43 -9.93
CA GLY A 39 -0.83 9.25 -10.99
C GLY A 39 0.67 9.03 -11.18
N PRO A 40 1.49 9.09 -10.12
CA PRO A 40 2.91 8.71 -10.16
C PRO A 40 3.24 7.31 -10.71
N LEU A 41 2.40 6.30 -10.48
CA LEU A 41 2.58 4.96 -11.07
C LEU A 41 2.23 4.92 -12.57
N LEU A 42 1.43 5.89 -13.03
CA LEU A 42 0.90 5.96 -14.39
C LEU A 42 1.59 7.04 -15.25
N SER A 43 2.30 7.99 -14.63
CA SER A 43 2.88 9.15 -15.30
C SER A 43 4.37 8.94 -15.60
N PRO A 44 4.78 9.02 -16.88
CA PRO A 44 6.20 8.95 -17.24
C PRO A 44 7.00 10.17 -16.77
N GLU A 45 6.32 11.26 -16.39
CA GLU A 45 6.95 12.51 -15.95
C GLU A 45 7.36 12.46 -14.48
N VAL A 46 6.77 11.55 -13.70
CA VAL A 46 7.09 11.37 -12.28
C VAL A 46 8.08 10.22 -12.13
N LYS A 47 9.32 10.57 -11.77
CA LYS A 47 10.35 9.58 -11.42
C LYS A 47 10.19 9.20 -9.96
N LEU A 48 9.58 8.06 -9.71
CA LEU A 48 9.62 7.36 -8.42
C LEU A 48 10.84 6.42 -8.38
N GLY A 49 11.11 5.82 -7.22
CA GLY A 49 12.04 4.71 -7.11
C GLY A 49 11.82 3.62 -8.18
N PHE A 50 12.91 2.95 -8.60
CA PHE A 50 12.95 2.01 -9.73
C PHE A 50 11.79 1.01 -9.75
N HIS A 51 11.48 0.42 -8.59
CA HIS A 51 10.41 -0.56 -8.44
C HIS A 51 9.03 0.00 -8.81
N LEU A 52 8.73 1.24 -8.44
CA LEU A 52 7.44 1.89 -8.67
C LEU A 52 7.37 2.48 -10.09
N SER A 53 8.43 3.16 -10.54
CA SER A 53 8.49 3.66 -11.92
C SER A 53 8.51 2.56 -12.97
N SER A 54 8.86 1.32 -12.60
CA SER A 54 8.75 0.19 -13.52
C SER A 54 7.32 -0.02 -14.02
N TRP A 55 6.30 0.37 -13.23
CA TRP A 55 4.88 0.20 -13.61
C TRP A 55 4.47 1.08 -14.78
N VAL A 56 5.21 2.15 -15.09
CA VAL A 56 4.84 3.07 -16.17
C VAL A 56 4.74 2.31 -17.51
N GLY A 57 3.56 2.34 -18.11
CA GLY A 57 3.27 1.67 -19.38
C GLY A 57 2.78 0.21 -19.26
N ASP A 58 2.73 -0.36 -18.05
CA ASP A 58 2.19 -1.69 -17.83
C ASP A 58 0.65 -1.71 -17.90
N CYS A 59 0.09 -2.90 -18.17
CA CYS A 59 -1.34 -3.15 -18.04
C CYS A 59 -1.70 -3.43 -16.57
N PHE A 60 -2.78 -2.80 -16.10
CA PHE A 60 -3.29 -3.00 -14.74
C PHE A 60 -4.74 -3.47 -14.74
N PHE A 61 -5.10 -4.15 -13.66
CA PHE A 61 -6.44 -4.65 -13.45
C PHE A 61 -6.96 -4.20 -12.10
N VAL A 62 -8.18 -3.66 -12.06
CA VAL A 62 -8.90 -3.43 -10.81
C VAL A 62 -9.50 -4.77 -10.39
N VAL A 63 -9.13 -5.25 -9.21
CA VAL A 63 -9.65 -6.50 -8.64
C VAL A 63 -10.44 -6.15 -7.40
N THR A 64 -11.67 -6.66 -7.33
CA THR A 64 -12.59 -6.44 -6.21
C THR A 64 -13.00 -7.76 -5.58
N ASP A 65 -13.46 -7.70 -4.34
CA ASP A 65 -14.05 -8.81 -3.61
C ASP A 65 -15.48 -9.16 -4.06
N ARG A 66 -16.06 -8.38 -4.99
CA ARG A 66 -17.40 -8.62 -5.55
C ARG A 66 -17.43 -9.79 -6.54
N ASP A 67 -18.46 -10.62 -6.40
CA ASP A 67 -18.70 -11.78 -7.26
C ASP A 67 -19.26 -11.44 -8.65
N ASP A 68 -19.73 -10.21 -8.87
CA ASP A 68 -20.40 -9.78 -10.11
C ASP A 68 -19.48 -9.03 -11.09
N CYS A 69 -18.17 -9.05 -10.86
CA CYS A 69 -17.21 -8.36 -11.70
C CYS A 69 -16.54 -9.29 -12.72
N ILE A 70 -16.24 -8.75 -13.91
CA ILE A 70 -15.49 -9.46 -14.94
C ILE A 70 -14.06 -9.66 -14.43
N VAL A 71 -13.61 -10.91 -14.40
CA VAL A 71 -12.27 -11.27 -13.96
C VAL A 71 -11.41 -11.64 -15.18
N PRO A 72 -10.18 -11.10 -15.30
CA PRO A 72 -9.21 -11.54 -16.30
C PRO A 72 -8.97 -13.06 -16.23
N GLN A 73 -8.82 -13.71 -17.39
CA GLN A 73 -8.62 -15.16 -17.45
C GLN A 73 -7.35 -15.58 -16.69
N GLU A 74 -6.30 -14.77 -16.73
CA GLU A 74 -5.05 -15.00 -16.01
C GLU A 74 -5.26 -15.10 -14.50
N LEU A 75 -6.21 -14.35 -13.93
CA LEU A 75 -6.58 -14.44 -12.52
C LEU A 75 -7.47 -15.65 -12.23
N VAL A 76 -8.22 -16.15 -13.22
CA VAL A 76 -8.99 -17.41 -13.09
C VAL A 76 -8.02 -18.58 -13.04
N ASP A 77 -7.03 -18.60 -13.94
CA ASP A 77 -6.03 -19.67 -14.06
C ASP A 77 -5.10 -19.74 -12.84
N LEU A 78 -4.93 -18.63 -12.13
CA LEU A 78 -4.14 -18.57 -10.89
C LEU A 78 -4.86 -19.15 -9.66
N ARG A 79 -6.17 -19.40 -9.71
CA ARG A 79 -6.90 -19.91 -8.54
C ARG A 79 -6.57 -21.38 -8.29
N SER A 80 -6.40 -21.74 -7.02
CA SER A 80 -6.31 -23.16 -6.64
C SER A 80 -7.68 -23.83 -6.61
N GLU A 81 -8.74 -23.05 -6.37
CA GLU A 81 -10.11 -23.54 -6.31
C GLU A 81 -11.06 -22.60 -7.07
N PRO A 82 -12.10 -23.12 -7.75
CA PRO A 82 -13.06 -22.29 -8.49
C PRO A 82 -13.77 -21.22 -7.65
N ARG A 83 -13.89 -21.45 -6.33
CA ARG A 83 -14.53 -20.55 -5.36
C ARG A 83 -13.57 -19.58 -4.70
N GLU A 84 -12.26 -19.67 -4.97
CA GLU A 84 -11.29 -18.73 -4.44
C GLU A 84 -11.58 -17.33 -5.01
N SER A 85 -11.74 -16.34 -4.14
CA SER A 85 -11.94 -14.96 -4.57
C SER A 85 -10.68 -14.45 -5.28
N PRO A 86 -10.79 -13.80 -6.46
CA PRO A 86 -9.64 -13.23 -7.14
C PRO A 86 -8.95 -12.13 -6.31
N TYR A 87 -9.71 -11.39 -5.50
CA TYR A 87 -9.15 -10.42 -4.55
C TYR A 87 -8.19 -11.09 -3.56
N TRP A 88 -8.64 -12.16 -2.91
CA TRP A 88 -7.81 -12.92 -1.96
C TRP A 88 -6.68 -13.67 -2.66
N THR A 89 -6.90 -14.15 -3.89
CA THR A 89 -5.85 -14.76 -4.71
C THR A 89 -4.69 -13.79 -4.93
N VAL A 90 -4.97 -12.54 -5.30
CA VAL A 90 -3.95 -11.51 -5.47
C VAL A 90 -3.26 -11.20 -4.15
N LYS A 91 -4.02 -10.88 -3.09
CA LYS A 91 -3.44 -10.57 -1.77
C LYS A 91 -2.51 -11.65 -1.25
N ASN A 92 -2.86 -12.92 -1.43
CA ASN A 92 -2.09 -14.04 -0.91
C ASN A 92 -0.85 -14.37 -1.75
N ARG A 93 -0.86 -14.04 -3.04
CA ARG A 93 0.16 -14.55 -3.99
C ARG A 93 1.04 -13.49 -4.63
N PHE A 94 0.68 -12.21 -4.51
CA PHE A 94 1.38 -11.09 -5.15
C PHE A 94 2.08 -10.24 -4.10
N ALA A 95 3.14 -9.53 -4.50
CA ALA A 95 3.83 -8.60 -3.60
C ALA A 95 2.99 -7.33 -3.38
N ASN A 96 2.85 -6.90 -2.12
CA ASN A 96 2.15 -5.68 -1.75
C ASN A 96 3.10 -4.49 -1.84
N ILE A 97 2.94 -3.66 -2.87
CA ILE A 97 3.78 -2.47 -3.06
C ILE A 97 3.23 -1.22 -2.39
N SER A 98 2.09 -1.31 -1.69
CA SER A 98 1.40 -0.16 -1.10
C SER A 98 2.27 0.60 -0.10
N LEU A 99 3.05 -0.12 0.70
CA LEU A 99 3.97 0.51 1.66
C LEU A 99 5.15 1.19 0.97
N ASN A 100 5.70 0.59 -0.09
CA ASN A 100 6.77 1.22 -0.88
C ASN A 100 6.26 2.52 -1.52
N LEU A 101 5.06 2.50 -2.10
CA LEU A 101 4.42 3.69 -2.66
C LEU A 101 4.17 4.75 -1.58
N LEU A 102 3.66 4.35 -0.42
CA LEU A 102 3.42 5.27 0.69
C LEU A 102 4.70 5.90 1.23
N ALA A 103 5.78 5.12 1.36
CA ALA A 103 7.08 5.64 1.80
C ALA A 103 7.61 6.68 0.80
N GLU A 104 7.55 6.37 -0.49
CA GLU A 104 7.93 7.29 -1.56
C GLU A 104 7.08 8.57 -1.54
N MET A 105 5.77 8.47 -1.35
CA MET A 105 4.88 9.62 -1.21
C MET A 105 5.20 10.45 0.04
N CYS A 106 5.58 9.81 1.15
CA CYS A 106 6.03 10.47 2.37
C CYS A 106 7.42 11.11 2.26
N SER A 107 8.11 10.99 1.12
CA SER A 107 9.26 11.86 0.82
C SER A 107 8.82 13.33 0.65
N PHE A 108 7.59 13.55 0.18
CA PHE A 108 6.97 14.86 0.15
C PHE A 108 6.49 15.25 1.55
N ARG A 109 7.03 16.36 2.06
CA ARG A 109 6.83 16.81 3.44
C ARG A 109 5.36 16.97 3.83
N ASP A 110 4.56 17.57 2.96
CA ASP A 110 3.14 17.81 3.20
C ASP A 110 2.32 16.51 3.26
N VAL A 111 2.61 15.56 2.37
CA VAL A 111 2.00 14.22 2.43
C VAL A 111 2.40 13.49 3.72
N ARG A 112 3.68 13.58 4.10
CA ARG A 112 4.17 12.99 5.36
C ARG A 112 3.48 13.58 6.58
N GLU A 113 3.37 14.90 6.67
CA GLU A 113 2.72 15.58 7.79
C GLU A 113 1.24 15.18 7.90
N GLU A 114 0.51 15.11 6.78
CA GLU A 114 -0.90 14.70 6.76
C GLU A 114 -1.08 13.22 7.14
N TYR A 115 -0.20 12.34 6.65
CA TYR A 115 -0.27 10.92 6.99
C TYR A 115 0.09 10.66 8.46
N LEU A 116 1.04 11.42 9.02
CA LEU A 116 1.37 11.38 10.44
C LEU A 116 0.22 11.89 11.31
N ASP A 117 -0.47 12.97 10.90
CA ASP A 117 -1.70 13.43 11.56
C ASP A 117 -2.77 12.34 11.56
N LEU A 118 -2.99 11.68 10.41
CA LEU A 118 -3.92 10.55 10.33
C LEU A 118 -3.52 9.41 11.28
N ALA A 119 -2.24 9.08 11.38
CA ALA A 119 -1.72 8.05 12.29
C ALA A 119 -1.94 8.39 13.78
N THR A 120 -2.20 9.65 14.15
CA THR A 120 -2.57 10.00 15.53
C THR A 120 -3.97 9.51 15.89
N ARG A 121 -4.87 9.44 14.90
CA ARG A 121 -6.30 9.09 15.07
C ARG A 121 -6.69 7.72 14.53
N ASP A 122 -5.87 7.14 13.65
CA ASP A 122 -6.12 5.84 13.01
C ASP A 122 -5.00 4.84 13.31
N GLY A 123 -5.36 3.73 13.97
CA GLY A 123 -4.40 2.71 14.38
C GLY A 123 -3.76 1.95 13.22
N ARG A 124 -4.44 1.83 12.06
CA ARG A 124 -3.90 1.15 10.88
C ARG A 124 -2.89 2.05 10.18
N ALA A 125 -3.19 3.34 10.06
CA ALA A 125 -2.23 4.33 9.57
C ALA A 125 -0.99 4.37 10.47
N PHE A 126 -1.14 4.39 11.80
CA PHE A 126 -0.02 4.29 12.73
C PHE A 126 0.85 3.05 12.45
N PHE A 127 0.22 1.89 12.30
CA PHE A 127 0.94 0.65 12.05
C PHE A 127 1.63 0.63 10.70
N ASN A 128 1.02 1.19 9.65
CA ASN A 128 1.66 1.31 8.35
C ASN A 128 2.90 2.19 8.43
N VAL A 129 2.85 3.35 9.11
CA VAL A 129 4.07 4.18 9.30
C VAL A 129 5.13 3.44 10.11
N ALA A 130 4.75 2.82 11.22
CA ALA A 130 5.67 2.03 12.03
C ALA A 130 6.32 0.90 11.21
N HIS A 131 5.53 0.22 10.36
CA HIS A 131 6.02 -0.85 9.49
C HIS A 131 6.98 -0.30 8.41
N MET A 132 6.69 0.85 7.82
CA MET A 132 7.62 1.52 6.89
C MET A 132 8.94 1.85 7.58
N VAL A 133 8.90 2.44 8.77
CA VAL A 133 10.10 2.78 9.55
C VAL A 133 10.93 1.53 9.88
N MET A 134 10.28 0.40 10.18
CA MET A 134 10.97 -0.84 10.53
C MET A 134 11.65 -1.53 9.32
N TYR A 135 11.10 -1.40 8.11
CA TYR A 135 11.45 -2.30 6.99
C TYR A 135 11.87 -1.61 5.69
N LEU A 136 11.65 -0.31 5.51
CA LEU A 136 11.88 0.39 4.24
C LEU A 136 13.05 1.39 4.24
N ASP A 137 13.87 1.41 5.30
CA ASP A 137 15.02 2.33 5.44
C ASP A 137 14.70 3.78 5.03
N ALA A 138 13.77 4.40 5.77
CA ALA A 138 13.26 5.73 5.48
C ALA A 138 13.57 6.72 6.63
N PRO A 139 14.81 7.24 6.72
CA PRO A 139 15.28 7.99 7.89
C PRO A 139 14.50 9.30 8.13
N ASP A 140 14.08 9.99 7.06
CA ASP A 140 13.26 11.20 7.19
C ASP A 140 11.86 10.91 7.75
N ILE A 141 11.30 9.75 7.39
CA ILE A 141 10.02 9.27 7.93
C ILE A 141 10.21 8.86 9.39
N GLU A 142 11.29 8.13 9.71
CA GLU A 142 11.61 7.72 11.09
C GLU A 142 11.75 8.93 12.01
N ALA A 143 12.53 9.95 11.62
CA ALA A 143 12.73 11.14 12.42
C ALA A 143 11.40 11.86 12.72
N ALA A 144 10.57 12.07 11.70
CA ALA A 144 9.26 12.70 11.86
C ALA A 144 8.30 11.83 12.69
N PHE A 145 8.34 10.51 12.53
CA PHE A 145 7.51 9.57 13.27
C PHE A 145 7.89 9.54 14.76
N VAL A 146 9.18 9.48 15.08
CA VAL A 146 9.69 9.52 16.46
C VAL A 146 9.34 10.85 17.13
N HIS A 147 9.43 11.97 16.40
CA HIS A 147 9.00 13.27 16.92
C HIS A 147 7.51 13.28 17.30
N THR A 148 6.65 12.68 16.47
CA THR A 148 5.18 12.68 16.69
C THR A 148 4.72 11.68 17.75
N PHE A 149 5.31 10.48 17.80
CA PHE A 149 4.83 9.37 18.64
C PHE A 149 5.72 9.03 19.83
N GLY A 150 6.87 9.71 19.96
CA GLY A 150 7.86 9.46 21.00
C GLY A 150 8.64 8.16 20.78
N THR A 151 9.67 7.92 21.60
CA THR A 151 10.58 6.77 21.46
C THR A 151 9.94 5.42 21.78
N ASP A 152 8.79 5.41 22.46
CA ASP A 152 8.09 4.19 22.88
C ASP A 152 7.19 3.60 21.79
N TRP A 153 7.16 4.18 20.59
CA TRP A 153 6.32 3.74 19.48
C TRP A 153 6.53 2.25 19.12
N ARG A 154 7.75 1.71 19.29
CA ARG A 154 8.07 0.30 18.99
C ARG A 154 7.30 -0.66 19.89
N LYS A 155 7.07 -0.28 21.16
CA LYS A 155 6.26 -1.06 22.10
C LYS A 155 4.80 -1.08 21.65
N ARG A 156 4.24 0.09 21.32
CA ARG A 156 2.88 0.22 20.79
C ARG A 156 2.70 -0.57 19.48
N TYR A 157 3.68 -0.52 18.59
CA TYR A 157 3.68 -1.31 17.35
C TYR A 157 3.61 -2.82 17.63
N LYS A 158 4.45 -3.32 18.55
CA LYS A 158 4.43 -4.73 18.94
C LYS A 158 3.11 -5.15 19.56
N GLU A 159 2.55 -4.35 20.46
CA GLU A 159 1.25 -4.63 21.07
C GLU A 159 0.13 -4.72 20.03
N ILE A 160 0.15 -3.84 19.02
CA ILE A 160 -0.82 -3.86 17.92
C ILE A 160 -0.60 -5.09 17.03
N ALA A 161 0.65 -5.42 16.70
CA ALA A 161 1.02 -6.58 15.90
C ALA A 161 0.59 -7.90 16.58
N ASP A 162 0.76 -8.00 17.89
CA ASP A 162 0.41 -9.20 18.68
C ASP A 162 -1.11 -9.29 18.90
N ALA A 163 -1.80 -8.16 19.09
CA ALA A 163 -3.23 -8.12 19.41
C ALA A 163 -4.14 -8.22 18.18
N ARG A 164 -3.67 -7.78 17.01
CA ARG A 164 -4.48 -7.76 15.79
C ARG A 164 -3.87 -8.74 14.79
N GLN A 165 -4.68 -9.69 14.32
CA GLN A 165 -4.37 -10.52 13.14
C GLN A 165 -4.39 -9.66 11.86
N TRP A 166 -3.58 -8.61 11.83
CA TRP A 166 -3.46 -7.76 10.67
C TRP A 166 -2.63 -8.45 9.61
N ASP A 167 -3.07 -8.32 8.35
CA ASP A 167 -2.21 -8.64 7.22
C ASP A 167 -0.98 -7.74 7.35
N HIS A 168 0.15 -8.35 7.75
CA HIS A 168 1.44 -7.70 7.70
C HIS A 168 1.76 -7.46 6.23
N PRO A 169 1.69 -6.21 5.74
CA PRO A 169 1.95 -5.95 4.34
C PRO A 169 3.40 -6.39 4.11
N ARG A 170 3.66 -7.23 3.11
CA ARG A 170 5.03 -7.65 2.79
C ARG A 170 5.60 -6.62 1.83
N PRO A 171 6.35 -5.59 2.31
CA PRO A 171 6.96 -4.64 1.40
C PRO A 171 7.89 -5.37 0.45
N MET A 172 8.10 -4.81 -0.74
CA MET A 172 9.27 -5.22 -1.53
C MET A 172 10.51 -4.72 -0.81
N LEU A 173 11.30 -5.66 -0.31
CA LEU A 173 12.65 -5.38 0.15
C LEU A 173 13.55 -5.12 -1.08
N PRO A 174 14.57 -4.26 -0.97
CA PRO A 174 15.61 -4.16 -1.99
C PRO A 174 16.16 -5.57 -2.29
N LEU A 175 16.39 -5.88 -3.57
CA LEU A 175 17.18 -7.05 -3.93
C LEU A 175 18.61 -6.78 -3.46
N ASP A 176 19.15 -7.67 -2.62
CA ASP A 176 20.57 -7.66 -2.21
C ASP A 176 21.51 -7.73 -3.43
#